data_AF-A0A7C5XSJ7-F1
#
_entry.id   AF-A0A7C5XSJ7-F1
#
_cell.length_a   1.000
_cell.length_b   1.000
_cell.length_c   1.000
_cell.angle_alpha   90.00
_cell.angle_beta   90.00
_cell.angle_gamma   90.00
#
_symmetry.space_group_name_H-M   'P 1'
#
loop_
_entity.id
_entity.type
_entity.pdbx_description
1 polymer ?
#
loop_
_entity_poly.entity_id
_entity_poly.type
_entity_poly.pdbx_seq_one_letter_code
_entity_poly.pdbx_strand_id
1 'polypeptide(L)'
;MSEGRDILLGVNIDHVATLRQARRTRYPDPVHAALVAEQAGADAITLHLREDRRHIQERDVALLREVLLTRMNLEMAVTEEMLAVAERYRPEDCCLVPERREELTTEGGLDVAGQRARIREACARL
;
A
#
# COMPACT_ATOMS: atom_id res chain seq x y z
N MET A 1 -34.80 -4.05 -6.56
CA MET A 1 -33.72 -4.25 -5.59
C MET A 1 -32.79 -3.06 -5.73
N SER A 2 -32.57 -2.30 -4.66
CA SER A 2 -31.62 -1.18 -4.70
C SER A 2 -30.24 -1.73 -5.06
N GLU A 3 -29.70 -1.36 -6.21
CA GLU A 3 -28.27 -1.52 -6.52
C GLU A 3 -27.48 -0.54 -5.64
N GLY A 4 -27.47 -0.79 -4.32
CA GLY A 4 -26.51 -0.15 -3.43
C GLY A 4 -25.17 -0.81 -3.69
N ARG A 5 -24.13 -0.04 -4.02
CA ARG A 5 -22.76 -0.56 -3.95
C ARG A 5 -22.51 -1.02 -2.52
N ASP A 6 -22.26 -2.31 -2.35
CA ASP A 6 -21.85 -2.86 -1.06
C ASP A 6 -20.57 -2.14 -0.58
N ILE A 7 -20.49 -1.92 0.74
CA ILE A 7 -19.29 -1.36 1.36
C ILE A 7 -18.15 -2.38 1.25
N LEU A 8 -16.96 -1.92 0.84
CA LEU A 8 -15.78 -2.77 0.67
C LEU A 8 -14.83 -2.64 1.87
N LEU A 9 -14.10 -3.72 2.17
CA LEU A 9 -13.08 -3.79 3.20
C LEU A 9 -11.69 -4.01 2.59
N GLY A 10 -10.80 -3.03 2.76
CA GLY A 10 -9.36 -3.19 2.54
C GLY A 10 -8.65 -3.55 3.85
N VAL A 11 -7.89 -4.64 3.88
CA VAL A 11 -7.12 -5.05 5.07
C VAL A 11 -5.66 -4.66 4.91
N ASN A 12 -5.17 -3.75 5.77
CA ASN A 12 -3.76 -3.39 5.81
C ASN A 12 -2.95 -4.43 6.64
N ILE A 13 -1.86 -4.93 6.06
CA ILE A 13 -1.03 -6.01 6.65
C ILE A 13 0.34 -5.53 7.18
N ASP A 14 0.61 -4.22 7.22
CA ASP A 14 1.91 -3.64 7.60
C ASP A 14 2.37 -4.05 9.00
N HIS A 15 1.43 -4.20 9.92
CA HIS A 15 1.74 -4.58 11.30
C HIS A 15 2.09 -6.06 11.47
N VAL A 16 1.71 -6.92 10.52
CA VAL A 16 2.25 -8.28 10.44
C VAL A 16 3.75 -8.21 10.11
N ALA A 17 4.11 -7.42 9.11
CA ALA A 17 5.51 -7.19 8.76
C ALA A 17 6.27 -6.51 9.90
N THR A 18 5.65 -5.58 10.63
CA THR A 18 6.23 -4.95 11.83
C THR A 18 6.65 -6.00 12.86
N LEU A 19 5.76 -6.96 13.16
CA LEU A 19 6.06 -8.04 14.10
C LEU A 19 7.20 -8.94 13.61
N ARG A 20 7.25 -9.24 12.30
CA ARG A 20 8.36 -9.96 11.67
C ARG A 20 9.69 -9.20 11.82
N GLN A 21 9.69 -7.90 11.49
CA GLN A 21 10.89 -7.07 11.52
C GLN A 21 11.45 -6.89 12.94
N ALA A 22 10.60 -6.95 13.97
CA ALA A 22 11.03 -6.91 15.37
C ALA A 22 12.01 -8.04 15.74
N ARG A 23 11.97 -9.18 15.03
CA ARG A 23 12.87 -10.32 15.25
C ARG A 23 13.72 -10.67 14.03
N ARG A 24 13.50 -10.02 12.89
CA ARG A 24 14.18 -10.29 11.60
C ARG A 24 14.11 -11.76 11.21
N THR A 25 13.00 -12.41 11.54
CA THR A 25 12.67 -13.78 11.20
C THR A 25 11.87 -13.83 9.90
N ARG A 26 11.54 -15.03 9.41
CA ARG A 26 10.62 -15.20 8.27
C ARG A 26 9.15 -15.13 8.67
N TYR A 27 8.85 -15.15 9.96
CA TYR A 27 7.50 -15.22 10.50
C TYR A 27 7.22 -14.09 11.51
N PRO A 28 5.96 -13.65 11.63
CA PRO A 28 4.84 -14.00 10.73
C PRO A 28 5.08 -13.47 9.30
N ASP A 29 4.61 -14.18 8.28
CA ASP A 29 4.77 -13.76 6.88
C ASP A 29 3.55 -12.93 6.43
N PRO A 30 3.73 -11.65 6.02
CA PRO A 30 2.64 -10.81 5.52
C PRO A 30 1.89 -11.43 4.34
N VAL A 31 2.58 -12.21 3.49
CA VAL A 31 1.96 -12.90 2.35
C VAL A 31 0.91 -13.90 2.84
N HIS A 32 1.21 -14.65 3.90
CA HIS A 32 0.26 -15.57 4.47
C HIS A 32 -0.94 -14.85 5.12
N ALA A 33 -0.69 -13.73 5.81
CA ALA A 33 -1.75 -12.93 6.41
C ALA A 33 -2.71 -12.35 5.35
N ALA A 34 -2.19 -11.92 4.21
CA ALA A 34 -2.99 -11.44 3.08
C ALA A 34 -3.95 -12.51 2.55
N LEU A 35 -3.44 -13.73 2.29
CA LEU A 35 -4.26 -14.84 1.81
C LEU A 35 -5.36 -15.22 2.80
N VAL A 36 -5.05 -15.22 4.11
CA VAL A 36 -6.06 -15.46 5.15
C VAL A 36 -7.12 -14.35 5.15
N ALA A 37 -6.72 -13.09 4.98
CA ALA A 37 -7.65 -11.97 4.92
C ALA A 37 -8.58 -12.04 3.70
N GLU A 38 -8.07 -12.38 2.51
CA GLU A 38 -8.90 -12.60 1.31
C GLU A 38 -9.90 -13.74 1.52
N GLN A 39 -9.45 -14.87 2.08
CA GLN A 39 -10.32 -16.01 2.40
C GLN A 39 -11.39 -15.67 3.44
N ALA A 40 -11.11 -14.71 4.32
CA ALA A 40 -12.04 -14.20 5.32
C ALA A 40 -12.99 -13.10 4.79
N GLY A 41 -12.89 -12.72 3.52
CA GLY A 41 -13.79 -11.78 2.86
C GLY A 41 -13.26 -10.36 2.69
N ALA A 42 -11.94 -10.14 2.73
CA ALA A 42 -11.37 -8.86 2.32
C ALA A 42 -11.54 -8.63 0.81
N ASP A 43 -11.92 -7.41 0.41
CA ASP A 43 -12.10 -7.02 -0.99
C ASP A 43 -10.80 -6.45 -1.61
N ALA A 44 -9.84 -6.11 -0.77
CA ALA A 44 -8.51 -5.67 -1.15
C ALA A 44 -7.50 -5.90 -0.02
N ILE A 45 -6.23 -6.08 -0.39
CA ILE A 45 -5.11 -6.09 0.54
C ILE A 45 -4.32 -4.80 0.40
N THR A 46 -4.20 -4.07 1.51
CA THR A 46 -3.44 -2.82 1.57
C THR A 46 -2.06 -3.07 2.18
N LEU A 47 -1.04 -2.45 1.62
CA LEU A 47 0.33 -2.50 2.15
C LEU A 47 1.07 -1.20 1.84
N HIS A 48 1.85 -0.72 2.81
CA HIS A 48 2.66 0.48 2.66
C HIS A 48 4.14 0.13 2.49
N LEU A 49 4.63 0.24 1.26
CA LEU A 49 6.07 0.17 1.00
C LEU A 49 6.71 1.53 1.29
N ARG A 50 7.21 1.70 2.51
CA ARG A 50 7.90 2.92 2.93
C ARG A 50 9.29 3.06 2.32
N GLU A 51 9.77 4.29 2.10
CA GLU A 51 11.15 4.57 1.65
C GLU A 51 12.20 3.94 2.60
N ASP A 52 11.96 4.02 3.90
CA ASP A 52 12.86 3.48 4.93
C ASP A 52 12.75 1.95 5.13
N ARG A 53 11.82 1.29 4.40
CA ARG A 53 11.53 -0.15 4.50
C ARG A 53 11.36 -0.63 5.94
N ARG A 54 10.67 0.17 6.78
CA ARG A 54 10.50 -0.14 8.22
C ARG A 54 9.78 -1.46 8.50
N HIS A 55 8.80 -1.82 7.68
CA HIS A 55 7.98 -3.03 7.86
C HIS A 55 7.93 -3.86 6.57
N ILE A 56 7.06 -3.47 5.64
CA ILE A 56 6.94 -4.13 4.34
C ILE A 56 8.24 -3.95 3.55
N GLN A 57 8.67 -5.05 2.93
CA GLN A 57 9.85 -5.10 2.06
C GLN A 57 9.41 -5.28 0.61
N GLU A 58 10.27 -4.94 -0.35
CA GLU A 58 9.95 -5.14 -1.78
C GLU A 58 9.70 -6.63 -2.11
N ARG A 59 10.34 -7.56 -1.40
CA ARG A 59 10.01 -9.00 -1.46
C ARG A 59 8.53 -9.25 -1.24
N ASP A 60 7.93 -8.59 -0.26
CA ASP A 60 6.54 -8.82 0.12
C ASP A 60 5.61 -8.33 -0.99
N VAL A 61 5.89 -7.14 -1.54
CA VAL A 61 5.16 -6.58 -2.69
C VAL A 61 5.22 -7.52 -3.90
N ALA A 62 6.43 -7.98 -4.26
CA ALA A 62 6.62 -8.87 -5.38
C ALA A 62 5.87 -10.21 -5.23
N LEU A 63 5.92 -10.82 -4.05
CA LEU A 63 5.20 -12.07 -3.79
C LEU A 63 3.69 -11.88 -3.77
N LEU A 64 3.19 -10.80 -3.15
CA LEU A 64 1.76 -10.49 -3.12
C LEU A 64 1.22 -10.28 -4.53
N ARG A 65 1.99 -9.65 -5.42
CA ARG A 65 1.55 -9.43 -6.81
C ARG A 65 1.22 -10.73 -7.55
N GLU A 66 1.92 -11.82 -7.20
CA GLU A 66 1.77 -13.13 -7.82
C GLU A 66 0.64 -13.97 -7.20
N VAL A 67 0.25 -13.70 -5.94
CA VAL A 67 -0.64 -14.59 -5.18
C VAL A 67 -2.00 -13.99 -4.81
N LEU A 68 -2.15 -12.67 -4.80
CA LEU A 68 -3.43 -12.04 -4.48
C LEU A 68 -4.48 -12.38 -5.54
N LEU A 69 -5.69 -12.72 -5.08
CA LEU A 69 -6.84 -13.03 -5.93
C LEU A 69 -7.79 -11.85 -6.09
N THR A 70 -7.75 -10.90 -5.15
CA THR A 70 -8.55 -9.68 -5.12
C THR A 70 -7.76 -8.51 -5.73
N ARG A 71 -7.64 -7.39 -5.02
CA ARG A 71 -6.95 -6.18 -5.47
C ARG A 71 -5.83 -5.83 -4.50
N MET A 72 -4.68 -5.45 -5.04
CA MET A 72 -3.62 -4.81 -4.28
C MET A 72 -3.87 -3.31 -4.20
N ASN A 73 -3.89 -2.76 -2.98
CA ASN A 73 -3.82 -1.32 -2.72
C ASN A 73 -2.43 -0.96 -2.17
N LEU A 74 -1.56 -0.45 -3.03
CA LEU A 74 -0.20 -0.08 -2.67
C LEU A 74 -0.16 1.36 -2.14
N GLU A 75 0.10 1.51 -0.84
CA GLU A 75 0.39 2.82 -0.26
C GLU A 75 1.87 3.15 -0.43
N MET A 76 2.19 4.40 -0.81
CA MET A 76 3.56 4.85 -1.03
C MET A 76 3.71 6.38 -1.00
N ALA A 77 4.92 6.85 -0.73
CA ALA A 77 5.30 8.25 -0.93
C ALA A 77 5.39 8.63 -2.42
N VAL A 78 5.28 9.92 -2.73
CA VAL A 78 5.34 10.45 -4.10
C VAL A 78 6.78 10.68 -4.55
N THR A 79 7.60 9.63 -4.58
CA THR A 79 9.00 9.71 -5.01
C THR A 79 9.25 8.89 -6.26
N GLU A 80 10.30 9.24 -7.01
CA GLU A 80 10.64 8.55 -8.25
C GLU A 80 10.87 7.05 -8.03
N GLU A 81 11.55 6.69 -6.94
CA GLU A 81 11.77 5.29 -6.57
C GLU A 81 10.45 4.54 -6.36
N MET A 82 9.49 5.13 -5.63
CA MET A 82 8.23 4.48 -5.32
C MET A 82 7.31 4.41 -6.55
N LEU A 83 7.27 5.46 -7.37
CA LEU A 83 6.53 5.46 -8.63
C LEU A 83 7.06 4.38 -9.59
N ALA A 84 8.39 4.21 -9.69
CA ALA A 84 8.99 3.14 -10.49
C ALA A 84 8.63 1.73 -9.96
N VAL A 85 8.54 1.56 -8.64
CA VAL A 85 8.05 0.31 -8.03
C VAL A 85 6.60 0.05 -8.41
N ALA A 86 5.71 1.05 -8.32
CA ALA A 86 4.32 0.90 -8.71
C ALA A 86 4.14 0.61 -10.21
N GLU A 87 4.89 1.31 -11.09
CA GLU A 87 4.89 1.05 -12.54
C GLU A 87 5.35 -0.38 -12.87
N ARG A 88 6.30 -0.91 -12.09
CA ARG A 88 6.82 -2.28 -12.23
C ARG A 88 5.81 -3.34 -11.79
N TYR A 89 5.22 -3.20 -10.60
CA TYR A 89 4.34 -4.22 -10.04
C TYR A 89 2.87 -4.05 -10.44
N ARG A 90 2.48 -2.87 -10.94
CA ARG A 90 1.13 -2.56 -11.44
C ARG A 90 0.02 -3.03 -10.48
N PRO A 91 -0.02 -2.50 -9.25
CA PRO A 91 -1.12 -2.78 -8.33
C PRO A 91 -2.44 -2.26 -8.93
N GLU A 92 -3.56 -2.86 -8.56
CA GLU A 92 -4.87 -2.44 -9.04
C GLU A 92 -5.28 -1.07 -8.49
N ASP A 93 -4.84 -0.75 -7.25
CA ASP A 93 -5.05 0.54 -6.60
C ASP A 93 -3.71 1.09 -6.04
N CYS A 94 -3.54 2.41 -6.11
CA CYS A 94 -2.42 3.13 -5.50
C CYS A 94 -2.95 4.23 -4.56
N CYS A 95 -2.40 4.32 -3.35
CA CYS A 95 -2.72 5.37 -2.40
C CYS A 95 -1.46 6.20 -2.09
N LEU A 96 -1.46 7.47 -2.51
CA LEU A 96 -0.34 8.38 -2.23
C LEU A 96 -0.45 8.92 -0.81
N VAL A 97 0.54 8.61 0.03
CA VAL A 97 0.57 9.00 1.44
C VAL A 97 1.81 9.85 1.76
N PRO A 98 1.74 10.79 2.70
CA PRO A 98 2.89 11.59 3.08
C PRO A 98 3.84 10.78 3.97
N GLU A 99 5.14 10.80 3.67
CA GLU A 99 6.16 10.18 4.53
C GLU A 99 7.08 11.20 5.20
N ARG A 100 7.21 12.39 4.60
CA ARG A 100 8.06 13.47 5.13
C ARG A 100 7.22 14.59 5.74
N ARG A 101 7.81 15.33 6.70
CA ARG A 101 7.07 16.39 7.41
C ARG A 101 6.60 17.51 6.48
N GLU A 102 7.35 17.78 5.42
CA GLU A 102 7.05 18.80 4.42
C GLU A 102 5.84 18.43 3.54
N GLU A 103 5.43 17.17 3.56
CA GLU A 103 4.29 16.65 2.80
C GLU A 103 3.00 16.57 3.63
N LEU A 104 3.12 16.80 4.94
CA LEU A 104 2.01 16.74 5.87
C LEU A 104 1.30 18.09 5.94
N THR A 105 -0.02 18.04 5.83
CA THR A 105 -0.90 19.07 6.38
C THR A 105 -0.80 19.10 7.90
N THR A 106 -1.41 20.10 8.54
CA THR A 106 -1.52 20.17 10.01
C THR A 106 -2.25 18.97 10.62
N GLU A 107 -3.12 18.32 9.87
CA GLU A 107 -3.89 17.14 10.29
C GLU A 107 -3.20 15.81 9.93
N GLY A 108 -2.05 15.86 9.24
CA GLY A 108 -1.25 14.69 8.89
C GLY A 108 -1.61 14.02 7.55
N GLY A 109 -2.59 14.54 6.81
CA GLY A 109 -2.87 14.13 5.43
C GLY A 109 -1.88 14.72 4.43
N LEU A 110 -1.83 14.17 3.21
CA LEU A 110 -1.00 14.67 2.12
C LEU A 110 -1.41 16.09 1.69
N ASP A 111 -0.47 17.04 1.62
CA ASP A 111 -0.73 18.39 1.10
C ASP A 111 -0.83 18.43 -0.43
N VAL A 112 -1.97 17.96 -0.95
CA VAL A 112 -2.25 17.99 -2.39
C VAL A 112 -2.43 19.42 -2.91
N ALA A 113 -2.96 20.33 -2.09
CA ALA A 113 -3.21 21.71 -2.50
C ALA A 113 -1.89 22.46 -2.74
N GLY A 114 -0.93 22.33 -1.82
CA GLY A 114 0.41 22.91 -1.95
C GLY A 114 1.28 22.20 -3.01
N GLN A 115 1.00 20.93 -3.32
CA GLN A 115 1.83 20.13 -4.25
C GLN A 115 1.09 19.70 -5.53
N ARG A 116 0.09 20.47 -5.95
CA ARG A 116 -0.85 20.09 -7.03
C ARG A 116 -0.18 19.62 -8.33
N ALA A 117 0.92 20.25 -8.75
CA ALA A 117 1.65 19.86 -9.96
C ALA A 117 2.30 18.48 -9.81
N ARG A 118 3.04 18.26 -8.72
CA ARG A 118 3.71 16.98 -8.38
C ARG A 118 2.70 15.84 -8.27
N ILE A 119 1.58 16.06 -7.58
CA ILE A 119 0.54 15.02 -7.42
C ILE A 119 -0.14 14.70 -8.75
N ARG A 120 -0.44 15.71 -9.57
CA ARG A 120 -1.00 15.49 -10.91
C ARG A 120 -0.09 14.63 -11.78
N GLU A 121 1.21 14.91 -11.77
CA GLU A 121 2.19 14.15 -12.53
C GLU A 121 2.27 12.70 -12.07
N ALA A 122 2.29 12.47 -10.75
CA ALA A 122 2.25 11.12 -10.18
C ALA A 122 0.99 10.35 -10.60
N CYS A 123 -0.20 10.96 -10.49
CA CYS A 123 -1.44 10.34 -10.92
C CYS A 123 -1.52 10.06 -12.43
N ALA A 124 -0.76 10.76 -13.27
CA ALA A 124 -0.74 10.51 -14.71
C ALA A 124 0.17 9.34 -15.10
N ARG A 125 1.11 8.97 -14.23
CA ARG A 125 2.04 7.85 -14.43
C ARG A 125 1.47 6.50 -14.01
N LEU A 126 0.63 6.50 -12.97
CA LEU A 126 0.00 5.32 -12.38
C LEU A 126 -1.29 4.96 -13.13
#